data_AF-A0A7L1XYL1-F1
#
_entry.id   AF-A0A7L1XYL1-F1
#
_cell.length_a   1.000
_cell.length_b   1.000
_cell.length_c   1.000
_cell.angle_alpha   90.00
_cell.angle_beta   90.00
_cell.angle_gamma   90.00
#
_symmetry.space_group_name_H-M   'P 1'
#
loop_
_entity.id
_entity.type
_entity.pdbx_description
1 polymer ?
#
loop_
_entity_poly.entity_id
_entity_poly.type
_entity_poly.pdbx_seq_one_letter_code
_entity_poly.pdbx_strand_id
1 'polypeptide(L)'
;MLGSWVLVLVVLGGSRALPAPLSYDQALTQAVDSYNRRPEVQNVFRLLSADPEPSPGIQLSSLQHLNFSIMETQCPARSGASSEACDFKDDGV
;
A
#
# COMPACT_ATOMS: atom_id res chain seq x y z
N MET A 1 -47.55 21.14 32.70
CA MET A 1 -46.13 21.58 32.69
C MET A 1 -45.30 20.46 32.07
N LEU A 2 -45.29 20.34 30.74
CA LEU A 2 -44.46 19.34 30.05
C LEU A 2 -43.10 19.98 29.74
N GLY A 3 -42.08 19.54 30.47
CA GLY A 3 -40.72 20.04 30.35
C GLY A 3 -40.15 19.73 28.97
N SER A 4 -39.81 20.78 28.24
CA SER A 4 -39.06 20.71 26.99
C SER A 4 -37.61 20.36 27.31
N TRP A 5 -37.32 19.05 27.34
CA TRP A 5 -35.96 18.55 27.50
C TRP A 5 -35.23 18.79 26.19
N VAL A 6 -34.38 19.81 26.20
CA VAL A 6 -33.44 20.15 25.13
C VAL A 6 -32.56 18.93 24.85
N LEU A 7 -32.78 18.29 23.69
CA LEU A 7 -31.87 17.31 23.13
C LEU A 7 -30.59 18.04 22.71
N VAL A 8 -29.60 18.06 23.60
CA VAL A 8 -28.25 18.50 23.26
C VAL A 8 -27.59 17.40 22.42
N LEU A 9 -27.60 17.58 21.10
CA LEU A 9 -26.79 16.77 20.18
C LEU A 9 -25.32 17.16 20.34
N VAL A 10 -24.60 16.41 21.16
CA VAL A 10 -23.13 16.49 21.22
C VAL A 10 -22.58 15.94 19.91
N VAL A 11 -22.19 16.83 19.00
CA VAL A 11 -21.34 16.48 17.86
C VAL A 11 -19.97 16.14 18.44
N LEU A 12 -19.72 14.84 18.64
CA LEU A 12 -18.39 14.31 18.87
C LEU A 12 -17.56 14.61 17.62
N GLY A 13 -16.75 15.66 17.71
CA GLY A 13 -15.77 16.01 16.69
C GLY A 13 -14.85 14.82 16.47
N GLY A 14 -15.08 14.07 15.39
CA GLY A 14 -14.18 13.02 14.95
C GLY A 14 -12.88 13.67 14.52
N SER A 15 -11.88 13.64 15.38
CA SER A 15 -10.50 13.96 15.02
C SER A 15 -10.08 12.98 13.92
N ARG A 16 -10.05 13.45 12.67
CA ARG A 16 -9.42 12.71 11.58
C ARG A 16 -7.93 12.72 11.84
N ALA A 17 -7.42 11.68 12.49
CA ALA A 17 -6.01 11.40 12.51
C ALA A 17 -5.54 11.19 11.07
N LEU A 18 -4.54 11.96 10.64
CA LEU A 18 -3.88 11.71 9.36
C LEU A 18 -3.14 10.36 9.47
N PRO A 19 -3.13 9.55 8.39
CA PRO A 19 -2.33 8.33 8.38
C PRO A 19 -0.85 8.69 8.61
N ALA A 20 -0.18 7.88 9.42
CA ALA A 20 1.26 8.01 9.62
C ALA A 20 1.99 7.85 8.28
N PRO A 21 3.15 8.51 8.10
CA PRO A 21 3.99 8.29 6.93
C PRO A 21 4.40 6.81 6.86
N LEU A 22 4.37 6.25 5.64
CA LEU A 22 4.79 4.87 5.38
C LEU A 22 6.31 4.75 5.54
N SER A 23 6.77 3.62 6.07
CA SER A 23 8.19 3.25 5.97
C SER A 23 8.57 2.93 4.51
N TYR A 24 9.86 2.89 4.22
CA TYR A 24 10.37 2.54 2.90
C TYR A 24 9.86 1.17 2.43
N ASP A 25 9.96 0.13 3.28
CA ASP A 25 9.43 -1.21 2.99
C ASP A 25 7.93 -1.19 2.72
N GLN A 26 7.16 -0.45 3.54
CA GLN A 26 5.71 -0.32 3.35
C GLN A 26 5.37 0.36 2.02
N ALA A 27 6.15 1.35 1.61
CA ALA A 27 5.97 2.02 0.32
C ALA A 27 6.25 1.08 -0.85
N LEU A 28 7.29 0.24 -0.77
CA LEU A 28 7.58 -0.78 -1.77
C LEU A 28 6.45 -1.82 -1.85
N THR A 29 6.01 -2.37 -0.71
CA THR A 29 4.88 -3.32 -0.67
C THR A 29 3.62 -2.70 -1.26
N GLN A 30 3.29 -1.45 -0.89
CA GLN A 30 2.13 -0.77 -1.44
C GLN A 30 2.24 -0.52 -2.94
N ALA A 31 3.44 -0.23 -3.45
CA ALA A 31 3.66 -0.03 -4.88
C ALA A 31 3.44 -1.33 -5.68
N VAL A 32 3.97 -2.45 -5.18
CA VAL A 32 3.77 -3.79 -5.78
C VAL A 32 2.29 -4.18 -5.72
N ASP A 33 1.64 -4.00 -4.57
CA ASP A 33 0.21 -4.28 -4.41
C ASP A 33 -0.66 -3.44 -5.36
N SER A 34 -0.31 -2.17 -5.52
CA SER A 34 -1.00 -1.26 -6.44
C SER A 34 -0.85 -1.71 -7.89
N TYR A 35 0.34 -2.18 -8.28
CA TYR A 35 0.57 -2.76 -9.60
C TYR A 35 -0.30 -4.01 -9.82
N ASN A 36 -0.33 -4.92 -8.85
CA ASN A 36 -1.08 -6.18 -8.93
C ASN A 36 -2.61 -6.02 -8.97
N ARG A 37 -3.16 -4.87 -8.55
CA ARG A 37 -4.61 -4.60 -8.63
C ARG A 37 -5.06 -4.16 -10.02
N ARG A 38 -4.13 -3.86 -10.94
CA ARG A 38 -4.46 -3.42 -12.28
C ARG A 38 -5.18 -4.53 -13.04
N PRO A 39 -6.29 -4.24 -13.76
CA PRO A 39 -7.08 -5.27 -14.42
C PRO A 39 -6.33 -5.97 -15.57
N GLU A 40 -5.28 -5.35 -16.11
CA GLU A 40 -4.44 -5.90 -17.18
C GLU A 40 -3.44 -6.94 -16.66
N VAL A 41 -3.20 -6.98 -15.35
CA VAL A 41 -2.23 -7.89 -14.74
C VAL A 41 -2.85 -9.28 -14.58
N GLN A 42 -2.26 -10.26 -15.26
CA GLN A 42 -2.76 -11.64 -15.28
C GLN A 42 -2.17 -12.48 -14.14
N ASN A 43 -0.89 -12.26 -13.83
CA ASN A 43 -0.15 -12.97 -12.80
C ASN A 43 0.32 -12.00 -11.72
N VAL A 44 0.47 -12.49 -10.49
CA VAL A 44 0.99 -11.68 -9.38
C VAL A 44 2.45 -11.33 -9.67
N PHE A 45 2.82 -10.08 -9.46
CA PHE A 45 4.21 -9.62 -9.46
C PHE A 45 4.72 -9.54 -8.04
N ARG A 46 5.98 -9.92 -7.84
CA ARG A 46 6.67 -9.83 -6.56
C ARG A 46 7.92 -8.96 -6.70
N LEU A 47 8.29 -8.29 -5.62
CA LEU A 47 9.53 -7.53 -5.55
C LEU A 47 10.74 -8.45 -5.78
N LEU A 48 11.58 -8.10 -6.75
CA LEU A 48 12.81 -8.83 -7.05
C LEU A 48 14.00 -8.17 -6.35
N SER A 49 14.14 -6.85 -6.52
CA SER A 49 15.19 -6.05 -5.91
C SER A 49 14.76 -4.60 -5.84
N ALA A 50 15.24 -3.87 -4.84
CA ALA A 50 15.05 -2.43 -4.71
C ALA A 50 16.40 -1.75 -4.42
N ASP A 51 16.53 -0.49 -4.83
CA ASP A 51 17.66 0.35 -4.42
C ASP A 51 17.69 0.50 -2.88
N PRO A 52 18.85 0.74 -2.26
CA PRO A 52 18.92 0.91 -0.80
C PRO A 52 18.07 2.10 -0.33
N GLU A 53 17.51 1.98 0.88
CA GLU A 53 16.71 3.04 1.50
C GLU A 53 17.48 4.38 1.50
N PRO A 54 16.85 5.48 1.07
CA PRO A 54 17.50 6.79 1.08
C PRO A 54 17.88 7.20 2.51
N SER A 55 18.98 7.96 2.65
CA SER A 55 19.50 8.34 3.97
C SER A 55 18.45 9.05 4.84
N PRO A 56 18.41 8.77 6.16
CA PRO A 56 17.51 9.44 7.08
C PRO A 56 17.72 10.97 7.02
N GLY A 57 16.66 11.72 6.67
CA GLY A 57 16.71 13.19 6.56
C GLY A 57 16.30 13.75 5.20
N ILE A 58 16.09 12.92 4.18
CA ILE A 58 15.37 13.33 2.96
C ILE A 58 13.92 13.60 3.35
N GLN A 59 13.48 14.87 3.25
CA GLN A 59 12.17 15.28 3.74
C GLN A 59 11.03 14.49 3.06
N LEU A 60 10.25 13.76 3.88
CA LEU A 60 9.05 13.00 3.47
C LEU A 60 7.87 13.91 3.03
N SER A 61 8.05 15.23 3.01
CA SER A 61 7.06 16.20 2.52
C SER A 61 7.01 16.31 0.99
N SER A 62 7.94 15.67 0.28
CA SER A 62 8.03 15.65 -1.18
C SER A 62 7.67 14.28 -1.74
N LEU A 63 7.10 14.27 -2.95
CA LEU A 63 6.90 13.05 -3.73
C LEU A 63 8.27 12.40 -3.98
N GLN A 64 8.45 11.15 -3.53
CA GLN A 64 9.69 10.40 -3.70
C GLN A 64 9.57 9.44 -4.89
N HIS A 65 10.63 9.35 -5.68
CA HIS A 65 10.78 8.33 -6.70
C HIS A 65 11.56 7.16 -6.10
N LEU A 66 10.97 5.97 -6.19
CA LEU A 66 11.61 4.73 -5.76
C LEU A 66 12.00 3.92 -6.99
N ASN A 67 13.23 3.44 -7.02
CA ASN A 67 13.72 2.53 -8.04
C ASN A 67 13.67 1.11 -7.47
N PHE A 68 12.85 0.29 -8.11
CA PHE A 68 12.73 -1.11 -7.75
C PHE A 68 12.35 -1.91 -9.00
N SER A 69 12.65 -3.21 -8.93
CA SER A 69 12.32 -4.19 -9.94
C SER A 69 11.32 -5.18 -9.35
N ILE A 70 10.33 -5.52 -10.16
CA ILE A 70 9.34 -6.55 -9.88
C ILE A 70 9.46 -7.61 -10.96
N MET A 71 9.05 -8.83 -10.65
CA MET A 71 9.07 -9.94 -11.59
C MET A 71 7.77 -10.74 -11.49
N GLU A 72 7.31 -11.23 -12.65
CA GLU A 72 6.16 -12.11 -12.75
C GLU A 72 6.35 -13.40 -11.94
N THR A 73 5.31 -13.79 -11.20
CA THR A 73 5.25 -15.06 -10.47
C THR A 73 4.36 -16.08 -11.18
N GLN A 74 4.41 -17.33 -10.73
CA GLN A 74 3.56 -18.41 -11.27
C GLN A 74 2.10 -18.30 -10.81
N CYS A 75 1.80 -17.43 -9.85
CA CYS A 75 0.46 -17.29 -9.31
C CYS A 75 -0.42 -16.38 -10.17
N PRO A 76 -1.68 -16.75 -10.45
CA PRO A 76 -2.62 -15.85 -11.09
C PRO A 76 -2.99 -14.68 -10.15
N ALA A 77 -3.12 -13.47 -10.69
CA ALA A 77 -3.40 -12.24 -9.93
C ALA A 77 -4.69 -12.32 -9.10
N ARG A 78 -5.67 -13.10 -9.57
CA ARG A 78 -6.99 -13.27 -8.93
C ARG A 78 -7.11 -14.51 -8.04
N SER A 79 -6.00 -15.19 -7.77
CA SER A 79 -5.99 -16.39 -6.92
C SER A 79 -6.20 -16.06 -5.43
N GLY A 80 -6.01 -14.81 -5.03
CA GLY A 80 -5.99 -14.41 -3.61
C GLY A 80 -4.73 -14.88 -2.87
N ALA A 81 -3.76 -15.46 -3.58
CA ALA A 81 -2.46 -15.80 -3.01
C ALA A 81 -1.68 -14.54 -2.64
N SER A 82 -0.92 -14.61 -1.55
CA SER A 82 0.06 -13.58 -1.19
C SER A 82 1.21 -13.61 -2.19
N SER A 83 1.65 -12.44 -2.66
CA SER A 83 2.81 -12.30 -3.55
C SER A 83 4.07 -12.97 -3.01
N GLU A 84 4.26 -12.98 -1.69
CA GLU A 84 5.44 -13.56 -1.04
C GLU A 84 5.46 -15.10 -1.04
N ALA A 85 4.29 -15.72 -1.18
CA ALA A 85 4.13 -17.17 -1.22
C ALA A 85 4.23 -17.75 -2.64
N CYS A 86 4.40 -16.89 -3.64
CA CYS A 86 4.43 -17.25 -5.04
C CYS A 86 5.88 -17.27 -5.55
N ASP A 87 6.25 -18.39 -6.16
CA ASP A 87 7.55 -18.54 -6.80
C ASP A 87 7.62 -17.69 -8.07
N PHE A 88 8.80 -17.13 -8.32
CA PHE A 88 9.08 -16.46 -9.57
C PHE A 88 8.89 -17.42 -10.74
N LYS A 89 8.44 -16.87 -11.86
CA LYS A 89 8.34 -17.60 -13.12
C LYS A 89 9.70 -17.58 -13.81
N ASP A 90 10.16 -18.72 -14.34
CA ASP A 90 11.51 -18.86 -14.91
C ASP A 90 11.80 -17.89 -16.08
N ASP A 91 10.76 -17.50 -16.83
CA ASP A 91 10.78 -16.52 -17.92
C ASP A 91 9.92 -15.28 -17.59
N GLY A 92 9.80 -14.96 -16.30
CA GLY A 92 9.04 -13.81 -15.82
C GLY A 92 9.59 -12.50 -16.36
N VAL A 93 8.68 -11.64 -16.82
CA VAL A 93 8.96 -10.26 -17.24
C VAL A 93 8.98 -9.28 -16.08
#